data_AF-E2J737-F1
#
_entry.id   AF-E2J737-F1
#
_cell.length_a   1.000
_cell.length_b   1.000
_cell.length_c   1.000
_cell.angle_alpha   90.00
_cell.angle_beta   90.00
_cell.angle_gamma   90.00
#
_symmetry.space_group_name_H-M   'P 1'
#
loop_
_entity.id
_entity.type
_entity.pdbx_description
1 polymer ?
#
loop_
_entity_poly.entity_id
_entity_poly.type
_entity_poly.pdbx_seq_one_letter_code
_entity_poly.pdbx_strand_id
1 'polypeptide(L)'
;MKTIIAVTLLGILMHAYAEQCQLKQPASNFNSDQYFSIPLVYVTHSKTGQQESVCRKYETTKKEDGISVTVASPDGGTSSGPTVTCTNTPKSGTNGQFSVDCALPQGGTYKITSSVLATDNKSYAVLQRCGTTGPEDILVLQTNKGGVNEEVTNYFISQGWDINTWTSREKAGC
;
A
#
# COMPACT_ATOMS: atom_id res chain seq x y z
N MET A 1 -51.69 -27.09 -31.64
CA MET A 1 -51.09 -26.55 -30.40
C MET A 1 -49.65 -27.02 -30.32
N LYS A 2 -48.68 -26.13 -30.48
CA LYS A 2 -47.25 -26.38 -30.27
C LYS A 2 -46.71 -25.18 -29.50
N THR A 3 -46.46 -25.35 -28.21
CA THR A 3 -45.92 -24.31 -27.34
C THR A 3 -44.41 -24.48 -27.31
N ILE A 4 -43.68 -23.55 -27.91
CA ILE A 4 -42.22 -23.47 -27.74
C ILE A 4 -41.99 -22.37 -26.70
N ILE A 5 -41.64 -22.77 -25.47
CA ILE A 5 -41.21 -21.85 -24.42
C ILE A 5 -39.73 -21.57 -24.69
N ALA A 6 -39.44 -20.42 -25.29
CA ALA A 6 -38.08 -19.92 -25.40
C ALA A 6 -37.66 -19.36 -24.04
N VAL A 7 -36.97 -20.18 -23.24
CA VAL A 7 -36.31 -19.74 -22.01
C VAL A 7 -35.01 -19.07 -22.42
N THR A 8 -35.02 -17.74 -22.55
CA THR A 8 -33.79 -16.96 -22.63
C THR A 8 -33.16 -16.93 -21.24
N LEU A 9 -32.20 -17.83 -20.99
CA LEU A 9 -31.20 -17.60 -19.95
C LEU A 9 -30.42 -16.35 -20.38
N LEU A 10 -30.79 -15.19 -19.82
CA LEU A 10 -29.85 -14.08 -19.72
C LEU A 10 -28.74 -14.54 -18.78
N GLY A 11 -27.70 -15.13 -19.37
CA GLY A 11 -26.41 -15.27 -18.72
C GLY A 11 -25.93 -13.87 -18.40
N ILE A 12 -26.15 -13.45 -17.14
CA ILE A 12 -25.52 -12.27 -16.58
C ILE A 12 -24.05 -12.62 -16.52
N LEU A 13 -23.34 -12.30 -17.60
CA LEU A 13 -21.90 -12.40 -17.67
C LEU A 13 -21.38 -11.33 -16.70
N MET A 14 -21.26 -11.71 -15.43
CA MET A 14 -20.53 -10.96 -14.41
C MET A 14 -19.08 -10.90 -14.86
N HIS A 15 -18.78 -9.98 -15.77
CA HIS A 15 -17.43 -9.50 -15.93
C HIS A 15 -17.10 -8.82 -14.62
N ALA A 16 -16.40 -9.54 -13.74
CA ALA A 16 -15.64 -8.93 -12.67
C ALA A 16 -14.56 -8.06 -13.33
N TYR A 17 -14.96 -6.89 -13.83
CA TYR A 17 -14.03 -5.79 -14.06
C TYR A 17 -13.46 -5.51 -12.68
N ALA A 18 -12.24 -5.98 -12.44
CA ALA A 18 -11.47 -5.53 -11.29
C ALA A 18 -11.43 -4.00 -11.39
N GLU A 19 -12.11 -3.32 -10.47
CA GLU A 19 -12.12 -1.86 -10.45
C GLU A 19 -10.66 -1.38 -10.45
N GLN A 20 -10.33 -0.56 -11.44
CA GLN A 20 -8.99 -0.03 -11.57
C GLN A 20 -8.70 0.86 -10.36
N CYS A 21 -7.73 0.46 -9.54
CA CYS A 21 -7.38 1.11 -8.28
C CYS A 21 -7.17 2.62 -8.49
N GLN A 22 -8.06 3.44 -7.91
CA GLN A 22 -7.98 4.89 -7.97
C GLN A 22 -7.22 5.42 -6.75
N LEU A 23 -6.21 6.25 -6.98
CA LEU A 23 -5.49 6.88 -5.88
C LEU A 23 -6.40 7.82 -5.11
N LYS A 24 -6.46 7.62 -3.79
CA LYS A 24 -7.13 8.51 -2.85
C LYS A 24 -6.31 9.80 -2.69
N GLN A 25 -6.99 10.86 -2.24
CA GLN A 25 -6.32 12.14 -1.98
C GLN A 25 -5.21 11.97 -0.95
N PRO A 26 -4.00 12.50 -1.23
CA PRO A 26 -2.90 12.42 -0.28
C PRO A 26 -3.12 13.38 0.90
N ALA A 27 -2.39 13.16 1.98
CA ALA A 27 -2.41 14.01 3.16
C ALA A 27 -2.01 15.44 2.80
N SER A 28 -2.83 16.42 3.16
CA SER A 28 -2.57 17.84 2.84
C SER A 28 -1.30 18.39 3.49
N ASN A 29 -0.86 17.76 4.58
CA ASN A 29 0.37 18.09 5.30
C ASN A 29 1.59 17.26 4.84
N PHE A 30 1.49 16.49 3.75
CA PHE A 30 2.61 15.71 3.24
C PHE A 30 3.81 16.60 2.91
N ASN A 31 4.95 16.30 3.52
CA ASN A 31 6.22 16.96 3.30
C ASN A 31 7.24 15.92 2.84
N SER A 32 7.61 15.98 1.57
CA SER A 32 8.51 14.99 0.95
C SER A 32 9.88 14.91 1.62
N ASP A 33 10.40 16.03 2.10
CA ASP A 33 11.73 16.10 2.72
C ASP A 33 11.73 15.38 4.07
N GLN A 34 10.72 15.65 4.89
CA GLN A 34 10.58 15.02 6.21
C GLN A 34 10.21 13.55 6.08
N TYR A 35 9.22 13.22 5.23
CA TYR A 35 8.74 11.86 5.05
C TYR A 35 9.85 10.89 4.58
N PHE A 36 10.65 11.29 3.59
CA PHE A 36 11.74 10.46 3.08
C PHE A 36 13.05 10.57 3.88
N SER A 37 13.08 11.38 4.94
CA SER A 37 14.19 11.41 5.91
C SER A 37 13.98 10.44 7.07
N ILE A 38 12.84 9.75 7.14
CA ILE A 38 12.59 8.71 8.14
C ILE A 38 13.44 7.49 7.77
N PRO A 39 14.44 7.10 8.59
CA PRO A 39 15.44 6.12 8.17
C PRO A 39 14.88 4.71 8.03
N LEU A 40 13.92 4.34 8.89
CA LEU A 40 13.36 3.00 8.96
C LEU A 40 11.92 3.06 9.45
N VAL A 41 11.03 2.39 8.72
CA VAL A 41 9.65 2.13 9.14
C VAL A 41 9.29 0.66 8.93
N TYR A 42 8.32 0.20 9.69
CA TYR A 42 7.79 -1.15 9.63
C TYR A 42 6.36 -1.11 9.14
N VAL A 43 6.00 -2.07 8.28
CA VAL A 43 4.60 -2.30 7.98
C VAL A 43 3.98 -2.98 9.19
N THR A 44 3.05 -2.29 9.87
CA THR A 44 2.40 -2.76 11.09
C THR A 44 1.04 -3.37 10.82
N HIS A 45 0.32 -2.85 9.82
CA HIS A 45 -0.98 -3.35 9.39
C HIS A 45 -1.10 -3.30 7.86
N SER A 46 -1.87 -4.23 7.30
CA SER A 46 -2.25 -4.27 5.89
C SER A 46 -3.75 -4.55 5.76
N LYS A 47 -4.41 -3.83 4.85
CA LYS A 47 -5.82 -3.99 4.53
C LYS A 47 -6.12 -5.33 3.85
N THR A 48 -5.28 -5.76 2.90
CA THR A 48 -5.47 -7.07 2.23
C THR A 48 -4.94 -8.22 3.07
N GLY A 49 -3.94 -7.94 3.90
CA GLY A 49 -3.38 -8.88 4.85
C GLY A 49 -2.44 -9.92 4.26
N GLN A 50 -1.91 -9.67 3.07
CA GLN A 50 -0.84 -10.51 2.51
C GLN A 50 0.40 -10.50 3.41
N GLN A 51 0.88 -11.68 3.78
CA GLN A 51 2.04 -11.81 4.66
C GLN A 51 3.29 -11.18 4.05
N GLU A 52 3.47 -11.30 2.72
CA GLU A 52 4.54 -10.64 1.98
C GLU A 52 4.46 -9.10 2.01
N SER A 53 3.32 -8.53 2.39
CA SER A 53 3.12 -7.10 2.52
C SER A 53 3.36 -6.61 3.95
N VAL A 54 2.76 -7.25 4.96
CA VAL A 54 2.85 -6.80 6.37
C VAL A 54 4.15 -7.21 7.06
N CYS A 55 4.79 -8.32 6.69
CA CYS A 55 6.07 -8.73 7.28
C CYS A 55 7.27 -8.05 6.61
N ARG A 56 7.22 -6.72 6.47
CA ARG A 56 8.28 -5.93 5.83
C ARG A 56 8.71 -4.73 6.65
N LYS A 57 9.95 -4.31 6.40
CA LYS A 57 10.52 -3.03 6.82
C LYS A 57 11.01 -2.24 5.61
N TYR A 58 10.87 -0.92 5.65
CA TYR A 58 11.18 -0.01 4.56
C TYR A 58 12.28 0.95 5.03
N GLU A 59 13.37 0.98 4.30
CA GLU A 59 14.47 1.93 4.47
C GLU A 59 14.46 2.86 3.27
N THR A 60 14.37 4.18 3.50
CA THR A 60 14.24 5.14 2.41
C THR A 60 15.39 6.12 2.39
N THR A 61 15.89 6.37 1.18
CA THR A 61 16.93 7.36 0.90
C THR A 61 16.39 8.34 -0.12
N LYS A 62 16.39 9.63 0.23
CA LYS A 62 16.08 10.69 -0.72
C LYS A 62 17.25 10.86 -1.71
N LYS A 63 16.94 11.01 -3.00
CA LYS A 63 17.87 11.41 -4.06
C LYS A 63 17.62 12.87 -4.45
N GLU A 64 18.42 13.36 -5.38
CA GLU A 64 18.20 14.66 -6.02
C GLU A 64 16.84 14.67 -6.78
N ASP A 65 16.33 15.88 -7.05
CA ASP A 65 15.12 16.12 -7.87
C ASP A 65 13.81 15.50 -7.34
N GLY A 66 13.72 15.27 -6.03
CA GLY A 66 12.49 14.77 -5.38
C GLY A 66 12.22 13.28 -5.62
N ILE A 67 13.14 12.59 -6.29
CA ILE A 67 13.13 11.13 -6.40
C ILE A 67 13.57 10.56 -5.05
N SER A 68 12.94 9.47 -4.60
CA SER A 68 13.44 8.69 -3.47
C SER A 68 13.58 7.23 -3.82
N VAL A 69 14.46 6.52 -3.11
CA VAL A 69 14.62 5.08 -3.23
C VAL A 69 14.25 4.43 -1.91
N THR A 70 13.32 3.50 -1.95
CA THR A 70 12.89 2.69 -0.81
C THR A 70 13.34 1.25 -1.01
N VAL A 71 14.09 0.71 -0.06
CA VAL A 71 14.40 -0.71 0.02
C VAL A 71 13.38 -1.36 0.95
N ALA A 72 12.53 -2.24 0.40
CA ALA A 72 11.54 -3.00 1.16
C ALA A 72 12.03 -4.43 1.35
N SER A 73 12.44 -4.76 2.57
CA SER A 73 13.00 -6.07 2.92
C SER A 73 12.09 -6.86 3.87
N PRO A 74 12.16 -8.20 3.83
CA PRO A 74 11.59 -9.05 4.87
C PRO A 74 11.96 -8.64 6.29
N ASP A 75 10.99 -8.76 7.19
CA ASP A 75 11.19 -8.56 8.62
C ASP A 75 10.20 -9.47 9.37
N GLY A 76 10.55 -10.74 9.49
CA GLY A 76 9.68 -11.81 10.02
C GLY A 76 8.86 -12.53 8.94
N GLY A 77 8.01 -13.47 9.36
CA GLY A 77 7.18 -14.28 8.47
C GLY A 77 7.91 -15.41 7.73
N THR A 78 7.17 -16.44 7.33
CA THR A 78 7.68 -17.62 6.60
C THR A 78 7.71 -17.42 5.09
N SER A 79 6.93 -16.47 4.57
CA SER A 79 6.79 -16.17 3.14
C SER A 79 6.80 -14.65 2.87
N SER A 80 7.74 -13.92 3.46
CA SER A 80 7.87 -12.45 3.36
C SER A 80 8.33 -11.90 1.99
N GLY A 81 8.60 -12.78 1.02
CA GLY A 81 9.08 -12.41 -0.31
C GLY A 81 10.54 -11.92 -0.34
N PRO A 82 11.07 -11.54 -1.52
CA PRO A 82 12.45 -11.08 -1.67
C PRO A 82 12.60 -9.62 -1.23
N THR A 83 13.81 -9.17 -0.88
CA THR A 83 14.11 -7.72 -0.78
C THR A 83 13.94 -7.06 -2.14
N VAL A 84 13.26 -5.92 -2.20
CA VAL A 84 13.05 -5.16 -3.45
C VAL A 84 13.49 -3.71 -3.28
N THR A 85 14.01 -3.14 -4.36
CA THR A 85 14.42 -1.73 -4.40
C THR A 85 13.46 -0.97 -5.29
N CYS A 86 12.74 -0.02 -4.71
CA CYS A 86 11.73 0.77 -5.37
C CYS A 86 12.19 2.21 -5.56
N THR A 87 12.08 2.75 -6.78
CA THR A 87 12.28 4.17 -7.06
C THR A 87 10.92 4.84 -7.07
N ASN A 88 10.73 5.84 -6.20
CA ASN A 88 9.51 6.63 -6.09
C ASN A 88 9.69 7.94 -6.86
N THR A 89 8.88 8.15 -7.88
CA THR A 89 8.86 9.37 -8.69
C THR A 89 7.56 10.13 -8.40
N PRO A 90 7.63 11.38 -7.92
CA PRO A 90 6.43 12.19 -7.64
C PRO A 90 5.54 12.34 -8.89
N LYS A 91 4.22 12.23 -8.73
CA LYS A 91 3.27 12.53 -9.81
C LYS A 91 3.09 14.04 -9.94
N SER A 92 3.16 14.55 -11.16
CA SER A 92 2.93 15.98 -11.43
C SER A 92 1.53 16.41 -10.98
N GLY A 93 1.42 17.57 -10.33
CA GLY A 93 0.16 18.17 -9.88
C GLY A 93 -0.44 17.61 -8.58
N THR A 94 0.16 16.58 -7.97
CA THR A 94 -0.36 15.93 -6.74
C THR A 94 0.76 15.58 -5.78
N ASN A 95 1.02 16.48 -4.82
CA ASN A 95 2.03 16.26 -3.77
C ASN A 95 1.61 15.10 -2.85
N GLY A 96 2.48 14.11 -2.65
CA GLY A 96 2.20 12.91 -1.84
C GLY A 96 1.70 11.70 -2.62
N GLN A 97 1.61 11.78 -3.95
CA GLN A 97 1.36 10.63 -4.82
C GLN A 97 2.57 10.31 -5.71
N PHE A 98 2.80 9.02 -5.94
CA PHE A 98 4.00 8.54 -6.63
C PHE A 98 3.69 7.49 -7.69
N SER A 99 4.48 7.52 -8.76
CA SER A 99 4.74 6.35 -9.60
C SER A 99 5.92 5.61 -8.99
N VAL A 100 5.80 4.31 -8.77
CA VAL A 100 6.80 3.52 -8.05
C VAL A 100 7.25 2.35 -8.91
N ASP A 101 8.55 2.31 -9.19
CA ASP A 101 9.19 1.28 -10.00
C ASP A 101 10.07 0.39 -9.11
N CYS A 102 9.67 -0.86 -8.92
CA CYS A 102 10.35 -1.80 -8.02
C CYS A 102 11.13 -2.85 -8.80
N ALA A 103 12.43 -2.95 -8.54
CA ALA A 103 13.34 -3.95 -9.09
C ALA A 103 13.39 -5.19 -8.21
N LEU A 104 13.31 -6.37 -8.84
CA LEU A 104 13.47 -7.68 -8.20
C LEU A 104 14.95 -8.12 -8.22
N PRO A 105 15.44 -8.84 -7.20
CA PRO A 105 16.85 -9.27 -7.14
C PRO A 105 17.29 -10.15 -8.30
N GLN A 106 16.38 -10.99 -8.81
CA GLN A 106 16.65 -11.93 -9.90
C GLN A 106 16.41 -11.34 -11.30
N GLY A 107 16.23 -10.02 -11.38
CA GLY A 107 15.84 -9.32 -12.59
C GLY A 107 14.32 -9.19 -12.75
N GLY A 108 13.93 -8.25 -13.60
CA GLY A 108 12.53 -7.84 -13.77
C GLY A 108 12.16 -6.63 -12.90
N THR A 109 11.07 -5.97 -13.29
CA THR A 109 10.50 -4.85 -12.55
C THR A 109 8.99 -4.99 -12.51
N TYR A 110 8.38 -4.44 -11.45
CA TYR A 110 6.95 -4.22 -11.40
C TYR A 110 6.67 -2.77 -11.04
N LYS A 111 5.56 -2.26 -11.54
CA LYS A 111 5.14 -0.87 -11.33
C LYS A 111 3.90 -0.85 -10.44
N ILE A 112 3.90 0.06 -9.49
CA ILE A 112 2.70 0.41 -8.71
C ILE A 112 2.54 1.93 -8.70
N THR A 113 1.38 2.38 -8.28
CA THR A 113 1.19 3.78 -7.88
C THR A 113 0.82 3.84 -6.41
N SER A 114 1.14 4.94 -5.75
CA SER A 114 0.88 5.09 -4.32
C SER A 114 0.41 6.48 -3.95
N SER A 115 -0.27 6.57 -2.81
CA SER A 115 -0.71 7.82 -2.19
C SER A 115 -0.48 7.75 -0.68
N VAL A 116 0.21 8.74 -0.13
CA VAL A 116 0.38 8.89 1.33
C VAL A 116 -0.87 9.54 1.88
N LEU A 117 -1.78 8.74 2.45
CA LEU A 117 -3.11 9.18 2.85
C LEU A 117 -3.12 9.97 4.17
N ALA A 118 -2.22 9.60 5.08
CA ALA A 118 -2.00 10.27 6.35
C ALA A 118 -0.55 10.09 6.77
N THR A 119 0.04 11.09 7.40
CA THR A 119 1.39 11.03 7.99
C THR A 119 1.61 12.24 8.89
N ASP A 120 2.45 12.10 9.90
CA ASP A 120 3.06 13.22 10.63
C ASP A 120 4.42 13.63 10.05
N ASN A 121 4.85 12.97 8.96
CA ASN A 121 6.15 13.05 8.32
C ASN A 121 7.33 12.67 9.23
N LYS A 122 7.10 11.92 10.31
CA LYS A 122 8.14 11.60 11.30
C LYS A 122 8.07 10.17 11.83
N SER A 123 6.90 9.73 12.26
CA SER A 123 6.73 8.49 13.03
C SER A 123 5.76 7.50 12.39
N TYR A 124 4.84 7.95 11.53
CA TYR A 124 3.91 7.06 10.87
C TYR A 124 3.51 7.53 9.46
N ALA A 125 2.97 6.60 8.69
CA ALA A 125 2.18 6.91 7.52
C ALA A 125 1.14 5.85 7.21
N VAL A 126 0.04 6.26 6.59
CA VAL A 126 -0.93 5.38 5.95
C VAL A 126 -0.73 5.46 4.45
N LEU A 127 -0.26 4.38 3.84
CA LEU A 127 0.18 4.34 2.45
C LEU A 127 -0.75 3.45 1.63
N GLN A 128 -1.47 4.05 0.69
CA GLN A 128 -2.17 3.30 -0.35
C GLN A 128 -1.18 2.82 -1.41
N ARG A 129 -1.32 1.59 -1.87
CA ARG A 129 -0.61 1.01 -3.00
C ARG A 129 -1.60 0.40 -3.98
N CYS A 130 -1.43 0.74 -5.25
CA CYS A 130 -2.22 0.26 -6.36
C CYS A 130 -1.31 -0.47 -7.35
N GLY A 131 -1.46 -1.80 -7.46
CA GLY A 131 -0.81 -2.59 -8.49
C GLY A 131 -1.37 -2.32 -9.89
N THR A 132 -0.62 -2.66 -10.93
CA THR A 132 -1.14 -2.73 -12.30
C THR A 132 -2.13 -3.87 -12.46
N THR A 133 -1.93 -4.96 -11.72
CA THR A 133 -2.84 -6.09 -11.57
C THR A 133 -2.97 -6.42 -10.08
N GLY A 134 -4.18 -6.76 -9.62
CA GLY A 134 -4.45 -7.11 -8.23
C GLY A 134 -5.17 -6.02 -7.41
N PRO A 135 -5.63 -6.38 -6.19
CA PRO A 135 -6.41 -5.48 -5.36
C PRO A 135 -5.56 -4.32 -4.81
N GLU A 136 -6.23 -3.20 -4.53
CA GLU A 136 -5.69 -2.15 -3.67
C GLU A 136 -5.22 -2.74 -2.34
N ASP A 137 -4.06 -2.31 -1.85
CA ASP A 137 -3.66 -2.52 -0.47
C ASP A 137 -3.36 -1.17 0.20
N ILE A 138 -3.72 -1.07 1.48
CA ILE A 138 -3.41 0.09 2.31
C ILE A 138 -2.59 -0.41 3.49
N LEU A 139 -1.41 0.20 3.64
CA LEU A 139 -0.45 -0.14 4.66
C LEU A 139 -0.42 0.91 5.75
N VAL A 140 -0.24 0.47 7.00
CA VAL A 140 0.17 1.34 8.11
C VAL A 140 1.65 1.15 8.33
N LEU A 141 2.43 2.19 8.05
CA LEU A 141 3.87 2.27 8.28
C LEU A 141 4.14 3.00 9.59
N GLN A 142 4.98 2.46 10.46
CA GLN A 142 5.34 3.10 11.73
C GLN A 142 6.82 2.89 12.04
N THR A 143 7.47 3.86 12.69
CA THR A 143 8.84 3.69 13.20
C THR A 143 8.90 2.72 14.38
N ASN A 144 7.80 2.58 15.13
CA ASN A 144 7.63 1.55 16.16
C ASN A 144 6.92 0.32 15.58
N LYS A 145 7.51 -0.88 15.79
CA LYS A 145 6.90 -2.16 15.38
C LYS A 145 5.67 -2.53 16.20
N GLY A 146 5.62 -2.11 17.46
CA GLY A 146 4.60 -2.47 18.43
C GLY A 146 3.58 -1.35 18.65
N GLY A 147 2.32 -1.75 18.85
CA GLY A 147 1.22 -0.81 19.07
C GLY A 147 0.80 -0.03 17.83
N VAL A 148 -0.12 0.89 18.04
CA VAL A 148 -0.70 1.76 17.00
C VAL A 148 -0.57 3.20 17.47
N ASN A 149 0.08 4.03 16.66
CA ASN A 149 0.16 5.46 16.87
C ASN A 149 -1.26 6.06 16.97
N GLU A 150 -1.48 6.93 17.94
CA GLU A 150 -2.79 7.57 18.18
C GLU A 150 -3.32 8.28 16.92
N GLU A 151 -2.45 8.93 16.15
CA GLU A 151 -2.83 9.62 14.91
C GLU A 151 -3.25 8.66 13.80
N VAL A 152 -2.71 7.44 13.77
CA VAL A 152 -3.23 6.38 12.89
C VAL A 152 -4.64 6.02 13.32
N THR A 153 -4.88 5.88 14.62
CA THR A 153 -6.22 5.57 15.15
C THR A 153 -7.22 6.67 14.82
N ASN A 154 -6.83 7.95 15.00
CA ASN A 154 -7.64 9.11 14.63
C ASN A 154 -7.97 9.12 13.13
N TYR A 155 -6.98 8.85 12.28
CA TYR A 155 -7.20 8.74 10.85
C TYR A 155 -8.19 7.62 10.51
N PHE A 156 -8.03 6.42 11.08
CA PHE A 156 -8.94 5.30 10.84
C PHE A 156 -10.39 5.63 11.25
N ILE A 157 -10.58 6.23 12.42
CA ILE A 157 -11.90 6.70 12.89
C ILE A 157 -12.50 7.68 11.87
N SER A 158 -11.71 8.64 11.37
CA SER A 158 -12.17 9.62 10.38
C SER A 158 -12.62 8.98 9.05
N GLN A 159 -12.05 7.83 8.70
CA GLN A 159 -12.41 7.06 7.51
C GLN A 159 -13.55 6.06 7.76
N GLY A 160 -14.03 5.93 9.00
CA GLY A 160 -14.97 4.88 9.41
C GLY A 160 -14.36 3.48 9.32
N TRP A 161 -13.03 3.36 9.44
CA TRP A 161 -12.32 2.09 9.44
C TRP A 161 -12.03 1.61 10.87
N ASP A 162 -11.96 0.29 11.04
CA ASP A 162 -11.51 -0.34 12.28
C ASP A 162 -10.17 -1.04 12.03
N ILE A 163 -9.11 -0.55 12.67
CA ILE A 163 -7.76 -1.10 12.49
C ILE A 163 -7.65 -2.56 12.95
N ASN A 164 -8.50 -3.01 13.88
CA ASN A 164 -8.50 -4.38 14.36
C ASN A 164 -9.01 -5.37 13.31
N THR A 165 -9.71 -4.89 12.28
CA THR A 165 -10.14 -5.71 11.15
C THR A 165 -9.02 -5.96 10.14
N TRP A 166 -7.97 -5.12 10.17
CA TRP A 166 -6.82 -5.25 9.27
C TRP A 166 -5.83 -6.27 9.82
N THR A 167 -5.00 -6.84 8.95
CA THR A 167 -4.01 -7.83 9.39
C THR A 167 -2.82 -7.12 9.99
N SER A 168 -2.62 -7.31 11.29
CA SER A 168 -1.44 -6.89 12.03
C SER A 168 -0.25 -7.83 11.76
N ARG A 169 0.95 -7.39 12.15
CA ARG A 169 2.16 -8.23 12.14
C ARG A 169 1.99 -9.53 12.92
N GLU A 170 1.48 -9.43 14.14
CA GLU A 170 1.21 -10.57 15.02
C GLU A 170 0.27 -11.59 14.35
N LYS A 171 -0.84 -11.10 13.77
CA LYS A 171 -1.80 -11.95 13.07
C LYS A 171 -1.19 -12.63 11.85
N ALA A 172 -0.22 -12.00 11.20
CA ALA A 172 0.51 -12.55 10.06
C ALA A 172 1.72 -13.43 10.43
N GLY A 173 2.02 -13.58 11.72
CA GLY A 173 3.20 -14.33 12.18
C GLY A 173 4.53 -13.68 11.78
N CYS A 174 4.54 -12.35 11.71
CA CYS A 174 5.77 -11.57 11.84
C CYS A 174 6.01 -11.25 13.33
#